data_AF-A0A2M8LE87-F1
#
_entry.id   AF-A0A2M8LE87-F1
#
_cell.length_a   1.000
_cell.length_b   1.000
_cell.length_c   1.000
_cell.angle_alpha   90.00
_cell.angle_beta   90.00
_cell.angle_gamma   90.00
#
_symmetry.space_group_name_H-M   'P 1'
#
loop_
_entity.id
_entity.type
_entity.pdbx_description
1 polymer ?
#
loop_
_entity_poly.entity_id
_entity_poly.type
_entity_poly.pdbx_seq_one_letter_code
_entity_poly.pdbx_strand_id
1 'polypeptide(L)'
;MVLVGGYITWWLHQSLGLPLYASIIGGIIGGTIVTYLIFELFVKPFYRNHRFLPLVTTIALSMILDGILLLLFGSSPKSIIPGTKHIMHIANVYLSIEQIIMVLLTAAILCAFAYVLHSTSMGRKIRAVVQNEHAAMSLGIKAPLLHLCIFLVSGIFATLGGIYIGIDTNLSPTLGFAITIKAYAAIIAGGKGNFWG
;
A
#
# COMPACT_ATOMS: atom_id res chain seq x y z
N MET A 1 2.42 0.62 6.07
CA MET A 1 2.58 1.55 4.93
C MET A 1 1.32 2.34 4.64
N VAL A 2 0.15 1.69 4.68
CA VAL A 2 -1.16 2.35 4.49
C VAL A 2 -1.31 3.61 5.34
N LEU A 3 -1.22 3.48 6.67
CA LEU A 3 -1.33 4.63 7.57
C LEU A 3 -0.25 5.68 7.35
N VAL A 4 1.00 5.26 7.17
CA VAL A 4 2.14 6.17 6.93
C VAL A 4 1.86 7.10 5.74
N GLY A 5 1.39 6.54 4.61
CA GLY A 5 1.03 7.32 3.44
C GLY A 5 -0.11 8.32 3.68
N GLY A 6 -1.15 7.89 4.40
CA GLY A 6 -2.26 8.75 4.80
C GLY A 6 -1.83 9.88 5.73
N TYR A 7 -1.00 9.60 6.74
CA TYR A 7 -0.49 10.59 7.70
C TYR A 7 0.48 11.60 7.07
N ILE A 8 1.35 11.17 6.16
CA ILE A 8 2.23 12.09 5.41
C ILE A 8 1.37 13.05 4.57
N THR A 9 0.35 12.53 3.90
CA THR A 9 -0.57 13.33 3.07
C THR A 9 -1.37 14.31 3.93
N TRP A 10 -1.87 13.85 5.08
CA TRP A 10 -2.55 14.69 6.06
C TRP A 10 -1.63 15.81 6.56
N TRP A 11 -0.39 15.47 6.92
CA TRP A 11 0.58 16.43 7.41
C TRP A 11 0.88 17.48 6.34
N LEU A 12 1.17 17.10 5.09
CA LEU A 12 1.41 18.04 3.99
C LEU A 12 0.21 18.96 3.70
N HIS A 13 -1.01 18.43 3.78
CA HIS A 13 -2.19 19.23 3.53
C HIS A 13 -2.49 20.22 4.68
N GLN A 14 -2.38 19.77 5.93
CA GLN A 14 -2.76 20.58 7.09
C GLN A 14 -1.65 21.51 7.60
N SER A 15 -0.38 21.10 7.53
CA SER A 15 0.74 21.93 8.03
C SER A 15 1.29 22.89 6.97
N LEU A 16 1.33 22.48 5.70
CA LEU A 16 1.82 23.32 4.60
C LEU A 16 0.70 23.99 3.79
N GLY A 17 -0.58 23.64 4.02
CA GLY A 17 -1.71 24.22 3.27
C GLY A 17 -1.69 23.90 1.77
N LEU A 18 -0.97 22.85 1.37
CA LEU A 18 -0.79 22.49 -0.04
C LEU A 18 -2.12 22.07 -0.69
N PRO A 19 -2.32 22.33 -1.99
CA PRO A 19 -3.49 21.84 -2.71
C PRO A 19 -3.52 20.31 -2.65
N LEU A 20 -4.72 19.74 -2.59
CA LEU A 20 -4.95 18.30 -2.37
C LEU A 20 -4.13 17.41 -3.33
N TYR A 21 -4.05 17.79 -4.60
CA TYR A 21 -3.25 17.08 -5.60
C TYR A 21 -1.76 17.03 -5.26
N ALA A 22 -1.18 18.13 -4.77
CA ALA A 22 0.23 18.17 -4.37
C ALA A 22 0.48 17.33 -3.12
N SER A 23 -0.45 17.34 -2.16
CA SER A 23 -0.36 16.50 -0.96
C SER A 23 -0.45 15.02 -1.28
N ILE A 24 -1.30 14.61 -2.23
CA ILE A 24 -1.40 13.21 -2.68
C ILE A 24 -0.06 12.77 -3.30
N ILE A 25 0.52 13.57 -4.19
CA ILE A 25 1.80 13.26 -4.82
C ILE A 25 2.91 13.18 -3.76
N GLY A 26 2.97 14.14 -2.84
CA GLY A 26 3.93 14.14 -1.74
C GLY A 26 3.75 12.94 -0.80
N GLY A 27 2.51 12.53 -0.56
CA GLY A 27 2.15 11.33 0.18
C GLY A 27 2.64 10.04 -0.48
N ILE A 28 2.43 9.90 -1.80
CA ILE A 28 2.92 8.77 -2.59
C ILE A 28 4.44 8.72 -2.56
N ILE A 29 5.11 9.85 -2.78
CA ILE A 29 6.58 9.93 -2.77
C ILE A 29 7.11 9.58 -1.38
N GLY A 30 6.59 10.20 -0.32
CA GLY A 30 7.00 9.93 1.05
C GLY A 30 6.74 8.48 1.46
N GLY A 31 5.56 7.93 1.14
CA GLY A 31 5.22 6.52 1.38
C GLY A 31 6.13 5.55 0.63
N THR A 32 6.50 5.88 -0.61
CA THR A 32 7.43 5.08 -1.43
C THR A 32 8.85 5.13 -0.84
N ILE A 33 9.32 6.29 -0.39
CA ILE A 33 10.63 6.43 0.27
C ILE A 33 10.68 5.60 1.55
N VAL A 34 9.64 5.69 2.40
CA VAL A 34 9.57 4.88 3.63
C VAL A 34 9.54 3.39 3.29
N THR A 35 8.77 2.99 2.28
CA THR A 35 8.72 1.61 1.79
C THR A 35 10.11 1.14 1.33
N TYR A 36 10.82 1.96 0.54
CA TYR A 36 12.18 1.68 0.09
C TYR A 36 13.14 1.49 1.26
N LEU A 37 13.11 2.41 2.23
CA LEU A 37 13.98 2.37 3.40
C LEU A 37 13.75 1.11 4.23
N ILE A 38 12.48 0.72 4.40
CA ILE A 38 12.11 -0.52 5.08
C ILE A 38 12.61 -1.74 4.32
N PHE A 39 12.47 -1.73 3.00
CA PHE A 39 12.96 -2.84 2.19
C PHE A 39 14.46 -3.03 2.35
N GLU A 40 15.22 -1.95 2.22
CA GLU A 40 16.69 -1.99 2.25
C GLU A 40 17.22 -2.32 3.66
N LEU A 41 16.60 -1.77 4.72
CA LEU A 41 17.07 -1.90 6.09
C LEU A 41 16.57 -3.17 6.80
N PHE A 42 15.33 -3.59 6.57
CA PHE A 42 14.68 -4.66 7.32
C PHE A 42 14.29 -5.89 6.49
N VAL A 43 14.07 -5.76 5.18
CA VAL A 43 13.63 -6.91 4.37
C VAL A 43 14.82 -7.59 3.72
N LYS A 44 15.65 -6.82 3.01
CA LYS A 44 16.82 -7.30 2.27
C LYS A 44 17.83 -8.09 3.12
N PRO A 45 18.24 -7.65 4.33
CA PRO A 45 19.23 -8.39 5.11
C PRO A 45 18.67 -9.71 5.68
N PHE A 46 17.37 -9.76 6.00
CA PHE A 46 16.74 -10.94 6.59
C PHE A 46 16.34 -12.00 5.57
N TYR A 47 16.23 -11.62 4.28
CA TYR A 47 15.87 -12.54 3.20
C TYR A 47 16.92 -13.63 2.94
N ARG A 48 18.21 -13.36 3.20
CA ARG A 48 19.30 -14.30 2.89
C ARG A 48 19.53 -15.40 3.92
N ASN A 49 19.17 -15.19 5.20
CA ASN A 49 19.62 -16.07 6.26
C ASN A 49 18.58 -17.11 6.72
N HIS A 50 17.27 -16.83 6.69
CA HIS A 50 16.27 -17.77 7.23
C HIS A 50 14.86 -17.60 6.65
N ARG A 51 14.15 -18.72 6.40
CA ARG A 51 12.79 -18.74 5.79
C ARG A 51 11.67 -18.13 6.65
N PHE A 52 11.79 -18.17 7.98
CA PHE A 52 10.71 -17.75 8.90
C PHE A 52 10.91 -16.36 9.51
N LEU A 53 12.17 -15.91 9.63
CA LEU A 53 12.50 -14.61 10.22
C LEU A 53 11.85 -13.40 9.50
N PRO A 54 11.70 -13.38 8.16
CA PRO A 54 11.05 -12.27 7.46
C PRO A 54 9.60 -12.02 7.86
N LEU A 55 8.86 -13.06 8.27
CA LEU A 55 7.47 -12.92 8.69
C LEU A 55 7.38 -12.24 10.06
N VAL A 56 8.21 -12.68 11.01
CA VAL A 56 8.22 -12.11 12.37
C VAL A 56 8.73 -10.66 12.33
N THR A 57 9.75 -10.37 11.53
CA THR A 57 10.29 -9.01 11.41
C THR A 57 9.29 -8.05 10.79
N THR A 58 8.52 -8.47 9.78
CA THR A 58 7.51 -7.61 9.16
C THR A 58 6.33 -7.32 10.10
N ILE A 59 5.90 -8.29 10.91
CA ILE A 59 4.88 -8.07 11.94
C ILE A 59 5.38 -7.09 13.01
N ALA A 60 6.59 -7.33 13.54
CA ALA A 60 7.20 -6.46 14.54
C ALA A 60 7.37 -5.03 14.00
N LEU A 61 7.84 -4.89 12.76
CA LEU A 61 8.00 -3.60 12.12
C LEU A 61 6.66 -2.87 11.96
N SER A 62 5.58 -3.59 11.62
CA SER A 62 4.24 -3.00 11.55
C SER A 62 3.80 -2.43 12.90
N MET A 63 4.01 -3.16 13.99
CA MET A 63 3.68 -2.70 15.34
C MET A 63 4.51 -1.48 15.76
N ILE A 64 5.80 -1.48 15.46
CA ILE A 64 6.70 -0.35 15.74
C ILE A 64 6.25 0.89 14.96
N LEU A 65 5.91 0.75 13.68
CA LEU A 65 5.42 1.84 12.85
C LEU A 65 4.10 2.43 13.38
N ASP A 66 3.17 1.57 13.79
CA ASP A 66 1.90 2.02 14.38
C ASP A 66 2.15 2.77 15.71
N GLY A 67 3.10 2.30 16.53
CA GLY A 67 3.53 2.97 17.75
C GLY A 67 4.19 4.34 17.51
N ILE A 68 5.08 4.43 16.51
CA ILE A 68 5.70 5.71 16.12
C ILE A 68 4.65 6.71 15.64
N LEU A 69 3.69 6.27 14.82
CA LEU A 69 2.58 7.11 14.37
C LEU A 69 1.73 7.61 15.54
N LEU A 70 1.45 6.75 16.52
CA LEU A 70 0.72 7.11 17.73
C LEU A 70 1.46 8.18 18.56
N LEU A 71 2.80 8.06 18.69
CA LEU A 71 3.62 9.03 19.41
C LEU A 71 3.70 10.39 18.71
N LEU A 72 3.82 10.40 17.37
CA LEU A 72 3.97 11.63 16.60
C LEU A 72 2.64 12.38 16.39
N PHE A 73 1.55 11.66 16.13
CA PHE A 73 0.27 12.26 15.74
C PHE A 73 -0.82 12.15 16.81
N GLY A 74 -0.58 11.41 17.89
CA GLY A 74 -1.55 11.16 18.96
C GLY A 74 -2.67 10.19 18.56
N SER A 75 -3.55 9.89 19.50
CA SER A 75 -4.72 9.01 19.31
C SER A 75 -5.93 9.73 18.69
N SER A 76 -5.83 11.04 18.46
CA SER A 76 -6.96 11.82 17.95
C SER A 76 -7.21 11.53 16.47
N PRO A 77 -8.46 11.23 16.06
CA PRO A 77 -8.81 11.01 14.66
C PRO A 77 -8.50 12.25 13.82
N LYS A 78 -7.81 12.06 12.70
CA LYS A 78 -7.40 13.12 11.78
C LYS A 78 -8.06 12.91 10.42
N SER A 79 -8.82 13.88 9.93
CA SER A 79 -9.34 13.87 8.55
C SER A 79 -8.47 14.72 7.64
N ILE A 80 -8.25 14.24 6.41
CA ILE A 80 -7.55 15.01 5.35
C ILE A 80 -8.47 16.13 4.87
N ILE A 81 -9.74 15.84 4.62
CA ILE A 81 -10.74 16.85 4.22
C ILE A 81 -11.79 16.97 5.34
N PRO A 82 -11.73 18.02 6.17
CA PRO A 82 -12.80 18.28 7.13
C PRO A 82 -14.05 18.81 6.41
N GLY A 83 -15.09 17.97 6.29
CA GLY A 83 -16.48 18.47 6.22
C GLY A 83 -17.13 18.71 4.86
N THR A 84 -16.62 18.20 3.74
CA THR A 84 -17.29 18.37 2.42
C THR A 84 -17.60 17.05 1.71
N LYS A 85 -18.41 16.20 2.34
CA LYS A 85 -19.01 15.06 1.61
C LYS A 85 -20.07 15.61 0.66
N HIS A 86 -19.76 15.67 -0.64
CA HIS A 86 -20.79 15.87 -1.67
C HIS A 86 -21.60 14.57 -1.80
N ILE A 87 -22.63 14.46 -0.97
CA ILE A 87 -23.57 13.34 -0.98
C ILE A 87 -24.56 13.60 -2.11
N MET A 88 -24.53 12.80 -3.17
CA MET A 88 -25.58 12.81 -4.19
C MET A 88 -26.67 11.81 -3.82
N HIS A 89 -27.92 12.26 -3.87
CA HIS A 89 -29.08 11.44 -3.56
C HIS A 89 -29.57 10.73 -4.84
N ILE A 90 -29.42 9.41 -4.91
CA ILE A 90 -30.14 8.58 -5.88
C ILE A 90 -31.00 7.58 -5.11
N ALA A 91 -32.31 7.80 -5.16
CA ALA A 91 -33.42 6.96 -4.69
C ALA A 91 -33.38 6.49 -3.22
N ASN A 92 -32.36 5.74 -2.78
CA ASN A 92 -32.18 5.29 -1.40
C ASN A 92 -30.73 4.85 -1.06
N VAL A 93 -29.75 5.20 -1.91
CA VAL A 93 -28.33 4.82 -1.71
C VAL A 93 -27.48 6.07 -1.54
N TYR A 94 -26.74 6.13 -0.43
CA TYR A 94 -25.76 7.18 -0.17
C TYR A 94 -24.49 6.89 -1.01
N LEU A 95 -24.40 7.46 -2.21
CA LEU A 95 -23.16 7.46 -2.99
C LEU A 95 -22.56 8.86 -3.00
N SER A 96 -21.40 8.99 -2.38
CA SER A 96 -20.55 10.17 -2.56
C SER A 96 -19.83 10.09 -3.90
N ILE A 97 -19.68 11.21 -4.60
CA ILE A 97 -18.88 11.30 -5.84
C ILE A 97 -17.47 10.72 -5.63
N GLU A 98 -16.90 10.94 -4.44
CA GLU A 98 -15.60 10.42 -4.01
C GLU A 98 -15.53 8.89 -4.08
N GLN A 99 -16.58 8.18 -3.69
CA GLN A 99 -16.63 6.72 -3.73
C GLN A 99 -16.66 6.21 -5.17
N ILE A 100 -17.40 6.88 -6.06
CA ILE A 100 -17.48 6.50 -7.49
C ILE A 100 -16.11 6.68 -8.16
N ILE A 101 -15.48 7.83 -7.95
CA ILE A 101 -14.13 8.12 -8.48
C ILE A 101 -13.14 7.06 -7.98
N MET A 102 -13.25 6.65 -6.72
CA MET A 102 -12.33 5.70 -6.11
C MET A 102 -12.53 4.26 -6.59
N VAL A 103 -13.78 3.85 -6.83
CA VAL A 103 -14.06 2.56 -7.48
C VAL A 103 -13.47 2.53 -8.89
N LEU A 104 -13.66 3.60 -9.67
CA LEU A 104 -13.09 3.72 -11.01
C LEU A 104 -11.56 3.72 -11.00
N LEU A 105 -10.95 4.48 -10.08
CA LEU A 105 -9.50 4.55 -9.92
C LEU A 105 -8.92 3.19 -9.52
N THR A 106 -9.56 2.50 -8.57
CA THR A 106 -9.15 1.16 -8.12
C THR A 106 -9.26 0.15 -9.25
N ALA A 107 -10.36 0.18 -10.01
CA ALA A 107 -10.53 -0.69 -11.19
C ALA A 107 -9.44 -0.42 -12.24
N ALA A 108 -9.16 0.85 -12.55
CA ALA A 108 -8.11 1.23 -13.50
C ALA A 108 -6.72 0.75 -13.05
N ILE A 109 -6.40 0.91 -11.76
CA ILE A 109 -5.15 0.43 -11.16
C ILE A 109 -5.04 -1.09 -11.26
N LEU A 110 -6.10 -1.82 -10.91
CA LEU A 110 -6.12 -3.28 -10.98
C LEU A 110 -5.96 -3.78 -12.42
N CYS A 111 -6.65 -3.17 -13.38
CA CYS A 111 -6.51 -3.50 -14.80
C CYS A 111 -5.08 -3.22 -15.30
N ALA A 112 -4.49 -2.08 -14.94
CA ALA A 112 -3.12 -1.74 -15.29
C ALA A 112 -2.12 -2.74 -14.70
N PHE A 113 -2.27 -3.10 -13.43
CA PHE A 113 -1.41 -4.08 -12.78
C PHE A 113 -1.55 -5.48 -13.40
N ALA A 114 -2.77 -5.92 -13.69
CA ALA A 114 -3.03 -7.19 -14.36
C ALA A 114 -2.40 -7.23 -15.75
N TYR A 115 -2.50 -6.14 -16.53
CA TYR A 115 -1.85 -6.02 -17.82
C TYR A 115 -0.31 -6.11 -17.71
N VAL A 116 0.28 -5.42 -16.74
CA VAL A 116 1.72 -5.50 -16.49
C VAL A 116 2.12 -6.94 -16.16
N LEU A 117 1.35 -7.64 -15.33
CA LEU A 117 1.67 -9.00 -14.93
C LEU A 117 1.51 -10.00 -16.09
N HIS A 118 0.49 -9.88 -16.93
CA HIS A 118 0.24 -10.86 -18.01
C HIS A 118 1.01 -10.57 -19.29
N SER A 119 1.03 -9.32 -19.73
CA SER A 119 1.47 -8.96 -21.09
C SER A 119 2.94 -8.54 -21.16
N THR A 120 3.55 -8.11 -20.05
CA THR A 120 4.90 -7.52 -20.10
C THR A 120 6.02 -8.53 -19.82
N SER A 121 7.24 -8.17 -20.25
CA SER A 121 8.46 -8.91 -19.95
C SER A 121 8.78 -8.96 -18.44
N MET A 122 8.35 -7.95 -17.69
CA MET A 122 8.49 -7.90 -16.24
C MET A 122 7.66 -9.01 -15.58
N GLY A 123 6.40 -9.18 -16.00
CA GLY A 123 5.53 -10.24 -15.52
C GLY A 123 6.08 -11.66 -15.77
N ARG A 124 6.75 -11.87 -16.91
CA ARG A 124 7.45 -13.13 -17.19
C ARG A 124 8.61 -13.39 -16.22
N LYS A 125 9.40 -12.37 -15.90
CA LYS A 125 10.50 -12.47 -14.91
C LYS A 125 9.98 -12.79 -13.52
N ILE A 126 8.86 -12.17 -13.11
CA ILE A 126 8.21 -12.45 -11.82
C ILE A 126 7.80 -13.93 -11.73
N ARG A 127 7.11 -14.45 -12.75
CA ARG A 127 6.72 -15.86 -12.78
C ARG A 127 7.92 -16.82 -12.77
N ALA A 128 9.00 -16.49 -13.48
CA ALA A 128 10.21 -17.30 -13.49
C ALA A 128 10.89 -17.37 -12.11
N VAL A 129 10.98 -16.23 -11.40
CA VAL A 129 11.57 -16.17 -10.05
C VAL A 129 10.71 -16.94 -9.03
N VAL A 130 9.38 -16.87 -9.14
CA VAL A 130 8.46 -17.62 -8.28
C VAL A 130 8.60 -19.14 -8.47
N GLN A 131 8.87 -19.61 -9.70
CA GLN A 131 9.08 -21.04 -9.96
C GLN A 131 10.41 -21.54 -9.40
N ASN A 132 11.51 -20.85 -9.70
CA ASN A 132 12.83 -21.20 -9.17
C ASN A 132 13.76 -19.98 -9.24
N GLU A 133 13.96 -19.34 -8.08
CA GLU A 133 14.83 -18.16 -7.96
C GLU A 133 16.27 -18.44 -8.40
N HIS A 134 16.85 -19.58 -8.01
CA HIS A 134 18.21 -19.94 -8.37
C HIS A 134 18.38 -20.15 -9.87
N ALA A 135 17.43 -20.85 -10.53
CA ALA A 135 17.46 -21.03 -11.97
C ALA A 135 17.26 -19.71 -12.74
N ALA A 136 16.36 -18.84 -12.25
CA ALA A 136 16.13 -17.53 -12.82
C ALA A 136 17.38 -16.64 -12.74
N MET A 137 18.12 -16.69 -11.63
CA MET A 137 19.39 -15.96 -11.48
C MET A 137 20.47 -16.44 -12.46
N SER A 138 20.54 -17.75 -12.75
CA SER A 138 21.44 -18.30 -13.78
C SER A 138 21.12 -17.82 -15.19
N LEU A 139 19.87 -17.41 -15.45
CA LEU A 139 19.43 -16.80 -16.72
C LEU A 139 19.66 -15.28 -16.76
N GLY A 140 20.42 -14.72 -15.81
CA GLY A 140 20.74 -13.28 -15.75
C GLY A 140 19.63 -12.41 -15.16
N ILE A 141 18.59 -13.00 -14.55
CA ILE A 141 17.53 -12.24 -13.88
C ILE A 141 18.06 -11.78 -12.52
N LYS A 142 18.12 -10.45 -12.33
CA LYS A 142 18.46 -9.84 -11.03
C LYS A 142 17.29 -9.98 -10.04
N ALA A 143 17.14 -11.15 -9.42
CA ALA A 143 16.08 -11.43 -8.44
C ALA A 143 16.00 -10.40 -7.29
N PRO A 144 17.12 -9.90 -6.70
CA PRO A 144 17.05 -8.89 -5.66
C PRO A 144 16.41 -7.57 -6.11
N LEU A 145 16.67 -7.15 -7.36
CA LEU A 145 16.09 -5.95 -7.93
C LEU A 145 14.59 -6.16 -8.24
N LEU A 146 14.22 -7.37 -8.64
CA LEU A 146 12.82 -7.73 -8.86
C LEU A 146 12.02 -7.70 -7.56
N HIS A 147 12.56 -8.25 -6.47
CA HIS A 147 11.94 -8.19 -5.14
C HIS A 147 11.73 -6.75 -4.68
N LEU A 148 12.74 -5.90 -4.88
CA LEU A 148 12.65 -4.47 -4.57
C LEU A 148 11.54 -3.79 -5.37
N CYS A 149 11.48 -4.02 -6.69
CA CYS A 149 10.43 -3.45 -7.53
C CYS A 149 9.02 -3.88 -7.09
N ILE A 150 8.82 -5.17 -6.81
CA ILE A 150 7.52 -5.70 -6.36
C ILE A 150 7.13 -5.07 -5.01
N PHE A 151 8.09 -4.94 -4.09
CA PHE A 151 7.85 -4.36 -2.78
C PHE A 151 7.56 -2.84 -2.84
N LEU A 152 8.22 -2.11 -3.74
CA LEU A 152 7.89 -0.70 -3.96
C LEU A 152 6.50 -0.52 -4.55
N VAL A 153 6.13 -1.33 -5.53
CA VAL A 153 4.80 -1.30 -6.15
C VAL A 153 3.71 -1.59 -5.12
N SER A 154 3.92 -2.57 -4.23
CA SER A 154 2.97 -2.84 -3.14
C SER A 154 2.88 -1.69 -2.14
N GLY A 155 4.01 -1.04 -1.82
CA GLY A 155 4.03 0.17 -0.99
C GLY A 155 3.25 1.34 -1.59
N ILE A 156 3.38 1.57 -2.89
CA ILE A 156 2.62 2.61 -3.61
C ILE A 156 1.11 2.33 -3.50
N PHE A 157 0.68 1.09 -3.76
CA PHE A 157 -0.73 0.72 -3.63
C PHE A 157 -1.24 0.83 -2.19
N ALA A 158 -0.42 0.42 -1.21
CA ALA A 158 -0.75 0.58 0.19
C ALA A 158 -0.93 2.06 0.57
N THR A 159 -0.03 2.94 0.12
CA THR A 159 -0.10 4.38 0.34
C THR A 159 -1.34 4.99 -0.32
N LEU A 160 -1.64 4.64 -1.57
CA LEU A 160 -2.86 5.08 -2.26
C LEU A 160 -4.14 4.69 -1.48
N GLY A 161 -4.20 3.45 -0.98
CA GLY A 161 -5.30 3.00 -0.12
C GLY A 161 -5.40 3.79 1.18
N GLY A 162 -4.28 4.17 1.78
CA GLY A 162 -4.25 4.96 3.01
C GLY A 162 -4.67 6.42 2.82
N ILE A 163 -4.27 7.01 1.70
CA ILE A 163 -4.72 8.34 1.28
C ILE A 163 -6.23 8.34 1.12
N TYR A 164 -6.78 7.32 0.45
CA TYR A 164 -8.21 7.17 0.30
C TYR A 164 -8.94 7.06 1.65
N ILE A 165 -8.46 6.21 2.54
CA ILE A 165 -9.05 6.05 3.88
C ILE A 165 -9.06 7.39 4.62
N GLY A 166 -8.01 8.22 4.47
CA GLY A 166 -7.97 9.55 5.08
C GLY A 166 -8.85 10.62 4.42
N ILE A 167 -9.28 10.40 3.17
CA ILE A 167 -10.23 11.23 2.45
C ILE A 167 -11.66 10.83 2.83
N ASP A 168 -11.99 9.54 2.78
CA ASP A 168 -13.34 9.03 3.05
C ASP A 168 -13.68 8.99 4.56
N THR A 169 -12.68 8.71 5.39
CA THR A 169 -12.81 8.51 6.84
C THR A 169 -11.70 9.23 7.62
N ASN A 170 -11.81 9.23 8.95
CA ASN A 170 -10.75 9.75 9.81
C ASN A 170 -9.61 8.73 9.94
N LEU A 171 -8.38 9.18 9.70
CA LEU A 171 -7.18 8.43 10.04
C LEU A 171 -7.06 8.32 11.56
N SER A 172 -6.95 7.09 12.04
CA SER A 172 -6.59 6.78 13.42
C SER A 172 -5.49 5.71 13.40
N PRO A 173 -4.50 5.78 14.31
CA PRO A 173 -3.43 4.78 14.35
C PRO A 173 -3.94 3.36 14.63
N THR A 174 -5.12 3.24 15.28
CA THR A 174 -5.74 1.93 15.57
C THR A 174 -6.33 1.24 14.34
N LEU A 175 -6.52 1.95 13.22
CA LEU A 175 -7.06 1.36 11.99
C LEU A 175 -6.08 0.40 11.30
N GLY A 176 -4.78 0.51 11.58
CA GLY A 176 -3.73 -0.28 10.92
C GLY A 176 -3.97 -1.78 11.08
N PHE A 177 -4.30 -2.20 12.30
CA PHE A 177 -4.58 -3.60 12.61
C PHE A 177 -5.83 -4.12 11.91
N ALA A 178 -6.92 -3.35 11.93
CA ALA A 178 -8.18 -3.72 11.28
C ALA A 178 -8.03 -3.85 9.76
N ILE A 179 -7.28 -2.94 9.13
CA ILE A 179 -6.98 -3.00 7.69
C ILE A 179 -6.14 -4.24 7.37
N THR A 180 -5.15 -4.54 8.21
CA THR A 180 -4.26 -5.70 8.04
C THR A 180 -5.05 -7.01 8.08
N ILE A 181 -5.98 -7.17 9.03
CA ILE A 181 -6.85 -8.36 9.08
C ILE A 181 -7.69 -8.49 7.81
N LYS A 182 -8.30 -7.41 7.34
CA LYS A 182 -9.10 -7.41 6.09
C LYS A 182 -8.24 -7.77 4.88
N ALA A 183 -7.01 -7.28 4.82
CA ALA A 183 -6.08 -7.61 3.74
C ALA A 183 -5.70 -9.10 3.74
N TYR A 184 -5.39 -9.67 4.91
CA TYR A 184 -5.14 -11.11 5.03
C TYR A 184 -6.35 -11.95 4.62
N ALA A 185 -7.54 -11.56 5.05
CA ALA A 185 -8.78 -12.23 4.64
C ALA A 185 -8.97 -12.19 3.12
N ALA A 186 -8.71 -11.05 2.48
CA ALA A 186 -8.77 -10.92 1.03
C ALA A 186 -7.72 -11.78 0.30
N ILE A 187 -6.50 -11.88 0.83
CA ILE A 187 -5.45 -12.75 0.27
C ILE A 187 -5.84 -14.23 0.36
N ILE A 188 -6.43 -14.64 1.49
CA ILE A 188 -6.89 -16.02 1.69
C ILE A 188 -8.07 -16.33 0.75
N ALA A 189 -9.03 -15.41 0.64
CA ALA A 189 -10.18 -15.55 -0.25
C ALA A 189 -9.78 -15.57 -1.74
N GLY A 190 -8.72 -14.85 -2.10
CA GLY A 190 -8.21 -14.75 -3.47
C GLY A 190 -7.48 -16.00 -4.00
N GLY A 191 -7.26 -17.02 -3.17
CA GLY A 191 -6.65 -18.28 -3.61
C GLY A 191 -5.13 -18.22 -3.78
N LYS A 192 -4.41 -19.21 -3.22
CA LYS A 192 -2.95 -19.31 -3.36
C LYS A 192 -2.59 -19.76 -4.80
N GLY A 193 -2.34 -18.80 -5.69
CA GLY A 193 -1.64 -19.07 -6.96
C GLY A 193 -2.46 -18.95 -8.24
N ASN A 194 -3.75 -18.60 -8.17
CA ASN A 194 -4.54 -18.25 -9.35
C ASN A 194 -5.15 -16.85 -9.18
N PHE A 195 -4.64 -15.85 -9.91
CA PHE A 195 -5.12 -14.46 -9.80
C PHE A 195 -6.60 -14.29 -10.18
N TRP A 196 -7.19 -15.29 -10.85
CA TRP A 196 -8.60 -15.31 -11.24
C TRP A 196 -9.52 -16.02 -10.23
N GLY A 197 -8.97 -16.68 -9.19
CA GLY A 197 -9.71 -17.49 -8.21
C GLY A 197 -9.23 -18.92 -8.11
#